data_AF-A0A5J4QMA8-F1
#
_entry.id   AF-A0A5J4QMA8-F1
#
_cell.length_a   1.000
_cell.length_b   1.000
_cell.length_c   1.000
_cell.angle_alpha   90.00
_cell.angle_beta   90.00
_cell.angle_gamma   90.00
#
_symmetry.space_group_name_H-M   'P 1'
#
loop_
_entity.id
_entity.type
_entity.pdbx_description
1 polymer ?
#
loop_
_entity_poly.entity_id
_entity_poly.type
_entity_poly.pdbx_seq_one_letter_code
_entity_poly.pdbx_strand_id
1 'polypeptide(L)'
;MLIVNYLDKAILLVESQLEFAKWKIKQGVSLLAKRLKWLGTYIELVELVYALYVSEVLGNIPMKDLFSVLGEVFDFDFDTKNFSRTFTDIKTRAISDRTKFLNKLQKNLIRKTEEANGNDRKRR
;
A
#
# COMPACT_ATOMS: atom_id res chain seq x y z
N MET A 1 -24.05 -26.25 37.36
CA MET A 1 -22.64 -26.64 37.05
C MET A 1 -22.47 -27.15 35.61
N LEU A 2 -23.38 -27.97 35.04
CA LEU A 2 -23.30 -28.46 33.65
C LEU A 2 -23.60 -27.40 32.57
N ILE A 3 -24.60 -26.55 32.78
CA ILE A 3 -25.01 -25.53 31.79
C ILE A 3 -23.93 -24.47 31.60
N VAL A 4 -23.29 -24.02 32.69
CA VAL A 4 -22.17 -23.07 32.65
C VAL A 4 -21.00 -23.63 31.83
N ASN A 5 -20.64 -24.90 32.05
CA ASN A 5 -19.59 -25.59 31.27
C ASN A 5 -19.92 -25.68 29.77
N TYR A 6 -21.19 -25.88 29.42
CA TYR A 6 -21.63 -25.91 28.03
C TYR A 6 -21.51 -24.53 27.37
N LEU A 7 -21.90 -23.46 28.08
CA LEU A 7 -21.75 -22.08 27.60
C LEU A 7 -20.29 -21.70 27.42
N ASP A 8 -19.41 -22.06 28.36
CA ASP A 8 -17.97 -21.79 28.26
C ASP A 8 -17.35 -22.48 27.03
N LYS A 9 -17.75 -23.73 26.76
CA LYS A 9 -17.32 -24.46 25.55
C LYS A 9 -17.85 -23.84 24.26
N ALA A 10 -19.09 -23.35 24.27
CA ALA A 10 -19.66 -22.67 23.11
C ALA A 10 -18.94 -21.35 22.84
N ILE A 11 -18.59 -20.59 23.87
CA ILE A 11 -17.80 -19.35 23.76
C ILE A 11 -16.43 -19.65 23.16
N LEU A 12 -15.71 -20.64 23.71
CA LEU A 12 -14.38 -21.02 23.23
C LEU A 12 -14.41 -21.46 21.74
N LEU A 13 -15.45 -22.17 21.33
CA LEU A 13 -15.63 -22.58 19.94
C LEU A 13 -15.83 -21.37 19.02
N VAL A 14 -16.66 -20.41 19.43
CA VAL A 14 -16.91 -19.18 18.66
C VAL A 14 -15.65 -18.33 18.55
N GLU A 15 -14.90 -18.16 19.64
CA GLU A 15 -13.62 -17.43 19.65
C GLU A 15 -12.59 -18.08 18.70
N SER A 16 -12.48 -19.41 18.74
CA SER A 16 -11.59 -20.15 17.84
C SER A 16 -11.97 -19.98 16.37
N GLN A 17 -13.26 -20.06 16.05
CA GLN A 17 -13.75 -19.84 14.69
C GLN A 17 -13.53 -18.40 14.21
N LEU A 18 -13.70 -17.42 15.10
CA LEU A 18 -13.43 -16.02 14.81
C LEU A 18 -11.96 -15.78 14.48
N GLU A 19 -11.03 -16.32 15.27
CA GLU A 19 -9.60 -16.22 15.01
C GLU A 19 -9.20 -16.91 13.70
N PHE A 20 -9.79 -18.06 13.39
CA PHE A 20 -9.58 -18.74 12.12
C PHE A 20 -10.09 -17.93 10.92
N ALA A 21 -11.25 -17.26 11.06
CA ALA A 21 -11.79 -16.38 10.02
C ALA A 21 -10.89 -15.15 9.79
N LYS A 22 -10.46 -14.48 10.87
CA LYS A 22 -9.50 -13.36 10.80
C LYS A 22 -8.21 -13.79 10.09
N TRP A 23 -7.69 -14.97 10.43
CA TRP A 23 -6.49 -15.52 9.79
C TRP A 23 -6.72 -15.77 8.29
N LYS A 24 -7.82 -16.39 7.88
CA LYS A 24 -8.13 -16.63 6.46
C LYS A 24 -8.25 -15.33 5.66
N ILE A 25 -8.90 -14.31 6.21
CA ILE A 25 -9.04 -13.00 5.57
C ILE A 25 -7.67 -12.35 5.39
N LYS A 26 -6.83 -12.36 6.42
CA LYS A 26 -5.45 -11.85 6.36
C LYS A 26 -4.64 -12.56 5.27
N GLN A 27 -4.79 -13.88 5.14
CA GLN A 27 -4.09 -14.64 4.10
C GLN A 27 -4.60 -14.36 2.69
N GLY A 28 -5.91 -14.19 2.49
CA GLY A 28 -6.49 -13.88 1.17
C GLY A 28 -6.00 -12.56 0.60
N VAL A 29 -5.97 -11.51 1.44
CA VAL A 29 -5.41 -10.20 1.08
C VAL A 29 -3.89 -10.32 0.82
N SER A 30 -3.17 -11.06 1.67
CA SER A 30 -1.74 -11.33 1.49
C SER A 30 -1.42 -12.06 0.19
N LEU A 31 -2.26 -12.99 -0.29
CA LEU A 31 -2.01 -13.73 -1.54
C LEU A 31 -2.09 -12.86 -2.79
N LEU A 32 -2.99 -11.88 -2.82
CA LEU A 32 -3.07 -10.90 -3.92
C LEU A 32 -1.92 -9.88 -3.83
N ALA A 33 -1.63 -9.40 -2.63
CA ALA A 33 -0.48 -8.54 -2.34
C ALA A 33 0.86 -9.19 -2.74
N LYS A 34 1.07 -10.47 -2.43
CA LYS A 34 2.28 -11.24 -2.81
C LYS A 34 2.57 -11.30 -4.33
N ARG A 35 1.61 -10.94 -5.19
CA ARG A 35 1.83 -10.83 -6.65
C ARG A 35 2.43 -9.49 -7.05
N LEU A 36 2.29 -8.46 -6.22
CA LEU A 36 2.82 -7.14 -6.47
C LEU A 36 4.16 -7.04 -5.74
N LYS A 37 5.23 -6.87 -6.50
CA LYS A 37 6.57 -6.62 -5.95
C LYS A 37 6.97 -5.20 -6.25
N TRP A 38 7.35 -4.44 -5.23
CA TRP A 38 7.94 -3.12 -5.44
C TRP A 38 9.31 -3.29 -6.11
N LEU A 39 9.43 -2.81 -7.34
CA LEU A 39 10.70 -2.83 -8.09
C LEU A 39 11.41 -1.47 -8.05
N GLY A 40 10.81 -0.48 -7.40
CA GLY A 40 11.41 0.84 -7.19
C GLY A 40 12.35 0.86 -5.99
N THR A 41 12.99 2.00 -5.79
CA THR A 41 13.79 2.27 -4.59
C THR A 41 12.89 2.60 -3.39
N TYR A 42 13.45 2.50 -2.19
CA TYR A 42 12.80 2.94 -0.96
C TYR A 42 12.38 4.42 -1.02
N ILE A 43 13.24 5.28 -1.57
CA ILE A 43 12.98 6.72 -1.72
C ILE A 43 11.76 6.97 -2.62
N GLU A 44 11.65 6.23 -3.73
CA GLU A 44 10.50 6.32 -4.64
C GLU A 44 9.19 5.89 -3.94
N LEU A 45 9.24 4.89 -3.04
CA LEU A 45 8.07 4.48 -2.26
C LEU A 45 7.69 5.51 -1.20
N VAL A 46 8.66 6.08 -0.50
CA VAL A 46 8.43 7.19 0.46
C VAL A 46 7.80 8.38 -0.25
N GLU A 47 8.30 8.75 -1.43
CA GLU A 47 7.72 9.82 -2.25
C GLU A 47 6.25 9.54 -2.59
N LEU A 48 5.93 8.32 -3.05
CA LEU A 48 4.57 7.91 -3.38
C LEU A 48 3.64 7.95 -2.16
N VAL A 49 4.06 7.38 -1.03
CA VAL A 49 3.23 7.31 0.18
C VAL A 49 2.91 8.70 0.71
N TYR A 50 3.91 9.61 0.76
CA TYR A 50 3.67 10.99 1.17
C TYR A 50 2.73 11.74 0.23
N ALA A 51 2.83 11.50 -1.08
CA ALA A 51 1.92 12.11 -2.05
C ALA A 51 0.48 11.66 -1.83
N LEU A 52 0.27 10.36 -1.62
CA LEU A 52 -1.06 9.81 -1.31
C LEU A 52 -1.61 10.35 0.01
N TYR A 53 -0.76 10.41 1.05
CA TYR A 53 -1.14 10.93 2.36
C TYR A 53 -1.61 12.39 2.30
N VAL A 54 -0.82 13.26 1.65
CA VAL A 54 -1.17 14.70 1.54
C VAL A 54 -2.35 14.94 0.60
N SER A 55 -2.61 14.03 -0.33
CA SER A 55 -3.77 14.15 -1.23
C SER A 55 -5.10 13.86 -0.53
N GLU A 56 -5.07 13.23 0.66
CA GLU A 56 -6.25 12.88 1.47
C GLU A 56 -7.34 12.05 0.73
N VAL A 57 -7.00 11.52 -0.45
CA VAL A 57 -7.92 10.72 -1.30
C VAL A 57 -8.24 9.35 -0.73
N LEU A 58 -7.45 8.89 0.24
CA LEU A 58 -7.65 7.61 0.94
C LEU A 58 -8.43 7.78 2.26
N GLY A 59 -8.90 9.00 2.56
CA GLY A 59 -9.51 9.34 3.84
C GLY A 59 -8.47 9.58 4.94
N ASN A 60 -8.95 9.66 6.19
CA ASN A 60 -8.11 9.97 7.36
C ASN A 60 -7.39 8.72 7.88
N ILE A 61 -6.32 8.32 7.19
CA ILE A 61 -5.48 7.17 7.56
C ILE A 61 -4.16 7.67 8.16
N PRO A 62 -3.73 7.20 9.34
CA PRO A 62 -2.43 7.53 9.89
C PRO A 62 -1.29 7.15 8.94
N MET A 63 -0.28 8.01 8.82
CA MET A 63 0.85 7.80 7.91
C MET A 63 1.52 6.43 8.09
N LYS A 64 1.71 5.99 9.35
CA LYS A 64 2.33 4.69 9.66
C LYS A 64 1.51 3.53 9.13
N ASP A 65 0.19 3.63 9.20
CA ASP A 65 -0.72 2.58 8.74
C ASP A 65 -0.72 2.53 7.21
N LEU A 66 -0.69 3.68 6.54
CA LEU A 66 -0.55 3.74 5.09
C LEU A 66 0.77 3.11 4.60
N PHE A 67 1.88 3.38 5.29
CA PHE A 67 3.17 2.73 5.01
C PHE A 67 3.10 1.21 5.25
N SER A 68 2.48 0.76 6.35
CA SER A 68 2.33 -0.67 6.64
C SER A 68 1.52 -1.37 5.56
N VAL A 69 0.38 -0.80 5.17
CA VAL A 69 -0.49 -1.36 4.13
C VAL A 69 0.23 -1.43 2.80
N LEU A 70 0.89 -0.35 2.36
CA LEU A 70 1.61 -0.36 1.09
C LEU A 70 2.84 -1.26 1.10
N GLY A 71 3.54 -1.37 2.24
CA GLY A 71 4.63 -2.33 2.43
C GLY A 71 4.17 -3.78 2.28
N GLU A 72 3.06 -4.13 2.93
CA GLU A 72 2.43 -5.46 2.76
C GLU A 72 1.96 -5.69 1.32
N VAL A 73 1.29 -4.71 0.71
CA VAL A 73 0.76 -4.80 -0.66
C VAL A 73 1.87 -5.04 -1.67
N PHE A 74 3.05 -4.44 -1.49
CA PHE A 74 4.14 -4.56 -2.44
C PHE A 74 5.23 -5.58 -2.06
N ASP A 75 4.98 -6.43 -1.05
CA ASP A 75 5.96 -7.40 -0.54
C ASP A 75 7.32 -6.73 -0.26
N PHE A 76 7.27 -5.52 0.31
CA PHE A 76 8.44 -4.70 0.58
C PHE A 76 8.64 -4.57 2.08
N ASP A 77 9.75 -5.12 2.58
CA ASP A 77 10.09 -5.04 4.00
C ASP A 77 10.37 -3.58 4.38
N PHE A 78 9.42 -2.99 5.10
CA PHE A 78 9.39 -1.55 5.35
C PHE A 78 9.88 -1.26 6.76
N ASP A 79 11.07 -0.68 6.88
CA ASP A 79 11.48 -0.08 8.15
C ASP A 79 10.69 1.22 8.38
N THR A 80 9.60 1.08 9.14
CA THR A 80 8.74 2.19 9.56
C THR A 80 9.47 3.23 10.42
N LYS A 81 10.72 3.00 10.83
CA LYS A 81 11.47 3.99 11.63
C LYS A 81 12.10 5.09 10.78
N ASN A 82 12.34 4.87 9.49
CA ASN A 82 13.20 5.74 8.70
C ASN A 82 12.48 6.64 7.67
N PHE A 83 11.17 6.46 7.44
CA PHE A 83 10.46 7.21 6.38
C PHE A 83 10.44 8.72 6.62
N SER A 84 10.30 9.17 7.88
CA SER A 84 10.26 10.59 8.24
C SER A 84 11.60 11.28 7.92
N ARG A 85 12.72 10.58 8.19
CA ARG A 85 14.06 11.08 7.88
C ARG A 85 14.26 11.14 6.37
N THR A 86 13.93 10.07 5.66
CA THR A 86 14.03 10.02 4.20
C THR A 86 13.19 11.10 3.52
N PHE A 87 11.98 11.38 4.02
CA PHE A 87 11.19 12.49 3.51
C PHE A 87 11.80 13.86 3.80
N THR A 88 12.43 14.02 4.96
CA THR A 88 13.20 15.23 5.27
C THR A 88 14.36 15.41 4.29
N ASP A 89 15.09 14.33 3.98
CA ASP A 89 16.16 14.33 2.98
C ASP A 89 15.63 14.59 1.55
N ILE A 90 14.39 14.22 1.24
CA ILE A 90 13.74 14.55 -0.04
C ILE A 90 13.48 16.06 -0.10
N LYS A 91 12.96 16.68 0.97
CA LYS A 91 12.62 18.12 1.00
C LYS A 91 13.82 19.04 0.76
N THR A 92 15.02 18.63 1.16
CA THR A 92 16.24 19.46 1.03
C THR A 92 16.80 19.47 -0.41
N ARG A 93 16.33 18.57 -1.28
CA ARG A 93 16.78 18.50 -2.69
C ARG A 93 16.22 19.64 -3.53
N ALA A 94 16.79 19.81 -4.72
CA ALA A 94 16.25 20.70 -5.75
C ALA A 94 14.79 20.35 -6.06
N ILE A 95 13.97 21.35 -6.40
CA ILE A 95 12.51 21.17 -6.62
C ILE A 95 12.24 20.06 -7.65
N SER A 96 13.04 19.96 -8.71
CA SER A 96 12.96 18.92 -9.73
C SER A 96 13.19 17.50 -9.21
N ASP A 97 13.97 17.34 -8.14
CA ASP A 97 14.35 16.06 -7.55
C ASP A 97 13.48 15.65 -6.35
N ARG A 98 12.61 16.55 -5.87
CA ARG A 98 11.65 16.27 -4.77
C ARG A 98 10.53 15.33 -5.20
N THR A 99 10.12 15.42 -6.48
CA THR A 99 9.01 14.65 -7.05
C THR A 99 9.45 13.79 -8.24
N LYS A 100 10.68 13.29 -8.20
CA LYS A 100 11.30 12.58 -9.33
C LYS A 100 10.52 11.33 -9.73
N PHE A 101 10.03 10.57 -8.77
CA PHE A 101 9.24 9.37 -9.04
C PHE A 101 7.86 9.71 -9.62
N LEU A 102 7.15 10.66 -9.04
CA LEU A 102 5.83 11.08 -9.51
C LEU A 102 5.91 11.66 -10.93
N ASN A 103 6.95 12.45 -11.23
CA ASN A 103 7.22 12.94 -12.57
C ASN A 103 7.46 11.79 -13.57
N LYS A 104 8.14 10.72 -13.14
CA LYS A 104 8.33 9.50 -13.96
C LYS A 104 6.98 8.78 -14.20
N LEU A 105 6.13 8.65 -13.18
CA LEU A 105 4.78 8.08 -13.33
C LEU A 105 3.91 8.90 -14.29
N GLN A 106 3.92 10.22 -14.15
CA GLN A 106 3.18 11.14 -15.03
C GLN A 106 3.63 10.98 -16.49
N LYS A 107 4.94 11.01 -16.76
CA LYS A 107 5.50 10.83 -18.11
C LYS A 107 5.09 9.49 -18.71
N ASN A 108 5.14 8.41 -17.92
CA ASN A 108 4.73 7.08 -18.37
C ASN A 108 3.25 7.02 -18.74
N LEU A 109 2.38 7.66 -17.95
CA LEU A 109 0.94 7.71 -18.21
C LEU A 109 0.62 8.53 -19.47
N ILE A 110 1.25 9.69 -19.63
CA ILE A 110 1.10 10.54 -20.83
C ILE A 110 1.50 9.76 -22.08
N ARG A 111 2.69 9.15 -22.07
CA ARG A 111 3.17 8.32 -23.20
C ARG A 111 2.17 7.22 -23.56
N LYS A 112 1.64 6.51 -22.57
CA LYS A 112 0.67 5.43 -22.80
C LYS A 112 -0.63 5.95 -23.43
N THR A 113 -1.04 7.16 -23.04
CA THR A 113 -2.25 7.81 -23.57
C THR A 113 -2.04 8.27 -25.01
N GLU A 114 -0.88 8.85 -25.31
CA GLU A 114 -0.50 9.28 -26.67
C GLU A 114 -0.38 8.10 -27.63
N GLU A 115 0.20 6.97 -27.20
CA GLU A 115 0.25 5.73 -27.99
C GLU A 115 -1.15 5.24 -28.39
N ALA A 116 -2.12 5.30 -27.48
CA ALA A 116 -3.50 4.93 -27.77
C ALA A 116 -4.13 5.88 -28.80
N ASN A 117 -3.96 7.19 -28.63
CA ASN A 117 -4.47 8.21 -29.55
C ASN A 117 -3.83 8.15 -30.95
N GLY A 118 -2.52 7.87 -31.02
CA GLY A 118 -1.80 7.72 -32.29
C GLY A 118 -2.20 6.45 -33.05
N ASN A 119 -2.50 5.37 -32.34
CA ASN A 119 -3.03 4.14 -32.92
C ASN A 119 -4.45 4.33 -33.48
N ASP A 120 -5.30 5.14 -32.85
CA ASP A 120 -6.61 5.50 -33.38
C ASP A 120 -6.55 6.35 -34.66
N ARG A 121 -5.55 7.24 -34.78
CA ARG A 121 -5.34 8.02 -36.02
C ARG A 121 -4.78 7.22 -37.18
N LYS A 122 -4.04 6.14 -36.92
CA LYS A 122 -3.52 5.23 -37.96
C LYS A 122 -4.56 4.21 -38.46
N ARG A 123 -5.68 4.06 -37.75
CA ARG A 123 -6.78 3.13 -38.09
C ARG A 123 -7.95 3.80 -38.83
N ARG A 124 -7.91 5.11 -38.97
CA ARG A 124 -8.85 5.92 -39.77
C ARG A 124 -8.18 6.30 -41.09
#